data_AF-A0AAV4GVA6-F1
#
_entry.id   AF-A0AAV4GVA6-F1
#
_cell.length_a   1.000
_cell.length_b   1.000
_cell.length_c   1.000
_cell.angle_alpha   90.00
_cell.angle_beta   90.00
_cell.angle_gamma   90.00
#
_symmetry.space_group_name_H-M   'P 1'
#
loop_
_entity.id
_entity.type
_entity.pdbx_description
1 polymer ?
#
loop_
_entity_poly.entity_id
_entity_poly.type
_entity_poly.pdbx_seq_one_letter_code
_entity_poly.pdbx_strand_id
1 'polypeptide(L)' 'MHRFQTGNAKRDEIDMLYELSKQIEGHTICALGDGAAWPVQGLIRHFRPELERRMDEFEKKKSAASN' A
#
# COMPACT_ATOMS: atom_id res chain seq x y z
N MET A 1 -1.74 5.82 0.84
CA MET A 1 -2.42 5.05 1.91
C MET A 1 -3.95 5.06 1.82
N HIS A 2 -4.64 6.20 1.65
CA HIS A 2 -6.11 6.25 1.64
C HIS A 2 -6.79 5.26 0.67
N ARG A 3 -6.25 5.08 -0.54
CA ARG A 3 -6.76 4.10 -1.51
C ARG A 3 -6.65 2.65 -1.03
N PHE A 4 -5.55 2.30 -0.37
CA PHE A 4 -5.31 0.95 0.15
C PHE A 4 -6.20 0.65 1.37
N GLN A 5 -6.63 1.68 2.10
CA GLN A 5 -7.58 1.52 3.21
C GLN A 5 -8.95 1.06 2.72
N THR A 6 -9.42 1.60 1.59
CA THR A 6 -10.71 1.23 0.97
C THR A 6 -10.60 0.07 -0.02
N GLY A 7 -9.39 -0.37 -0.35
CA GLY A 7 -9.14 -1.41 -1.37
C GLY A 7 -9.17 -0.88 -2.80
N ASN A 8 -9.36 0.43 -3.03
CA ASN A 8 -9.39 1.05 -4.35
C ASN A 8 -7.99 1.29 -4.93
N ALA A 9 -7.20 0.23 -5.05
CA ALA A 9 -5.85 0.25 -5.59
C ALA A 9 -5.57 -1.05 -6.34
N LYS A 10 -4.56 -1.03 -7.22
CA LYS A 10 -4.13 -2.22 -7.95
C LYS A 10 -3.00 -2.96 -7.23
N ARG A 11 -2.81 -4.25 -7.53
CA ARG A 11 -1.81 -5.11 -6.88
C ARG A 11 -0.36 -4.66 -7.15
N ASP A 12 -0.07 -4.20 -8.36
CA ASP A 12 1.23 -3.61 -8.75
C ASP A 12 1.58 -2.35 -7.96
N GLU A 13 0.57 -1.60 -7.50
CA GLU A 13 0.80 -0.44 -6.65
C GLU A 13 1.37 -0.79 -5.27
N ILE A 14 1.21 -2.04 -4.78
CA ILE A 14 1.86 -2.49 -3.53
C ILE A 14 3.37 -2.44 -3.69
N ASP A 15 3.89 -2.99 -4.78
CA ASP A 15 5.33 -3.03 -5.07
C ASP A 15 5.84 -1.62 -5.39
N MET A 16 5.07 -0.82 -6.14
CA MET A 16 5.39 0.60 -6.35
C MET A 16 5.48 1.39 -5.03
N LEU A 17 4.56 1.16 -4.09
CA LEU A 17 4.57 1.83 -2.79
C LEU A 17 5.78 1.41 -1.95
N TYR A 18 6.20 0.14 -2.06
CA TYR A 18 7.42 -0.34 -1.43
C TYR A 18 8.66 0.37 -1.99
N GLU A 19 8.79 0.46 -3.31
CA GLU A 19 9.92 1.17 -3.96
C GLU A 19 9.93 2.66 -3.58
N LEU A 20 8.78 3.33 -3.58
CA LEU A 20 8.68 4.73 -3.13
C LEU A 20 9.15 4.90 -1.68
N SER A 21 8.82 3.95 -0.80
CA SER A 21 9.29 4.01 0.59
C SER A 21 10.81 3.87 0.69
N LYS A 22 11.45 3.10 -0.20
CA LYS A 22 12.92 2.96 -0.28
C LYS A 22 13.60 4.20 -0.85
N GLN A 23 12.91 4.93 -1.72
CA GLN A 23 13.39 6.22 -2.23
C GLN A 23 13.32 7.33 -1.17
N ILE A 24 12.42 7.21 -0.18
CA ILE A 24 12.37 8.15 0.96
C ILE A 24 13.44 7.79 1.99
N GLU A 25 13.58 6.50 2.29
CA GLU A 25 14.57 5.99 3.24
C GLU A 25 16.00 6.41 2.84
N GLY A 26 16.74 7.04 3.74
CA GLY A 26 18.11 7.50 3.52
C GLY A 26 18.28 8.71 2.58
N HIS A 27 17.18 9.27 2.04
CA HIS A 27 17.20 10.42 1.12
C HIS A 27 16.53 11.67 1.70
N THR A 28 16.35 11.72 3.02
CA THR A 28 15.77 12.86 3.74
C THR A 28 16.75 13.49 4.72
N ILE A 29 16.55 14.78 5.04
CA ILE A 29 17.43 15.55 5.94
C ILE A 29 17.43 14.99 7.38
N CYS A 30 16.29 14.49 7.85
CA CYS A 30 16.15 13.91 9.19
C CYS A 30 15.53 12.50 9.14
N ALA A 31 15.70 11.75 10.23
CA ALA A 31 15.20 10.38 10.38
C ALA A 31 13.66 10.26 10.41
N LEU A 32 12.92 11.37 10.33
CA LEU A 32 11.46 11.33 10.19
C LEU A 32 11.06 10.68 8.86
N GLY A 33 11.85 10.84 7.79
CA GLY A 33 11.60 10.18 6.51
C GLY A 33 11.65 8.66 6.64
N ASP A 34 12.71 8.14 7.27
CA ASP A 34 12.86 6.72 7.58
C ASP A 34 11.72 6.23 8.50
N GLY A 35 11.41 7.01 9.54
CA GLY A 35 10.31 6.74 10.46
C GLY A 35 8.92 6.71 9.80
N ALA A 36 8.73 7.43 8.69
CA ALA A 36 7.50 7.39 7.89
C ALA A 36 7.51 6.24 6.87
N ALA A 37 8.67 5.86 6.34
CA ALA A 37 8.83 4.78 5.37
C ALA A 37 8.71 3.39 6.01
N TRP A 38 9.33 3.17 7.17
CA TRP A 38 9.36 1.86 7.82
C TRP A 38 8.00 1.26 8.19
N PRO A 39 7.01 2.03 8.68
CA PRO A 39 5.67 1.49 8.92
C PRO A 39 5.01 0.96 7.64
N VAL A 40 5.21 1.64 6.50
CA VAL A 40 4.70 1.19 5.20
C VAL A 40 5.42 -0.08 4.75
N GLN A 41 6.75 -0.11 4.86
CA GLN A 41 7.54 -1.30 4.53
C GLN A 41 7.15 -2.51 5.40
N GLY A 42 6.97 -2.32 6.71
CA GLY A 42 6.54 -3.36 7.63
C GLY A 42 5.13 -3.86 7.35
N LEU A 43 4.19 -2.94 7.07
CA LEU A 43 2.83 -3.29 6.65
C LEU A 43 2.83 -4.15 5.40
N ILE A 44 3.58 -3.75 4.37
CA ILE A 44 3.68 -4.53 3.12
C ILE A 44 4.34 -5.89 3.38
N ARG A 45 5.45 -5.93 4.13
CA ARG A 45 6.18 -7.18 4.42
C ARG A 45 5.33 -8.22 5.16
N HIS A 46 4.54 -7.79 6.13
CA HIS A 46 3.82 -8.72 7.02
C HIS A 46 2.34 -8.90 6.66
N PHE A 47 1.73 -7.90 6.02
CA PHE A 47 0.28 -7.86 5.77
C PHE A 47 -0.06 -7.66 4.29
N ARG A 48 0.85 -7.96 3.36
CA ARG A 48 0.53 -7.99 1.91
C ARG A 48 -0.73 -8.81 1.59
N PRO A 49 -0.94 -10.02 2.14
CA PRO A 49 -2.17 -10.78 1.87
C PRO A 49 -3.45 -10.05 2.30
N GLU A 50 -3.40 -9.28 3.38
CA GLU A 50 -4.55 -8.49 3.84
C GLU A 50 -4.82 -7.30 2.90
N LEU A 51 -3.78 -6.65 2.39
CA LEU A 51 -3.93 -5.59 1.38
C LEU A 51 -4.56 -6.13 0.10
N GLU A 52 -4.07 -7.28 -0.39
CA GLU A 52 -4.62 -7.94 -1.58
C GLU A 52 -6.06 -8.41 -1.37
N ARG A 53 -6.38 -8.96 -0.19
CA ARG A 53 -7.76 -9.33 0.17
C ARG A 53 -8.72 -8.15 0.09
N ARG A 54 -8.32 -6.97 0.60
CA ARG A 54 -9.15 -5.75 0.53
C ARG A 54 -9.37 -5.28 -0.91
N MET A 55 -8.35 -5.40 -1.76
CA MET A 55 -8.47 -5.07 -3.18
C MET A 55 -9.44 -6.02 -3.89
N ASP A 56 -9.33 -7.33 -3.62
CA ASP A 56 -10.24 -8.32 -4.18
C ASP A 56 -11.70 -8.09 -3.74
N GLU A 57 -11.92 -7.70 -2.48
CA GLU A 57 -13.25 -7.31 -1.99
C GLU A 57 -13.79 -6.05 -2.65
N PHE A 58 -12.92 -5.07 -2.90
CA PHE A 58 -13.28 -3.85 -3.60
C PHE A 58 -13.69 -4.12 -5.04
N GLU A 59 -12.92 -4.93 -5.78
CA GLU A 59 -13.26 -5.31 -7.16
C GLU A 59 -14.56 -6.11 -7.22
N LYS A 60 -14.79 -7.07 -6.30
CA LYS A 60 -16.07 -7.79 -6.22
C LYS A 60 -17.27 -6.86 -6.01
N LYS A 61 -17.15 -5.89 -5.09
CA LYS A 61 -18.20 -4.88 -4.82
C LYS A 61 -18.45 -4.01 -6.05
N LYS A 62 -17.38 -3.60 -6.74
CA LYS A 62 -17.47 -2.80 -7.96
C LYS A 62 -18.15 -3.55 -9.09
N SER A 63 -17.80 -4.81 -9.33
CA SER A 63 -18.46 -5.67 -10.32
C SER A 63 -19.92 -5.91 -10.00
N ALA A 64 -20.28 -6.08 -8.72
CA ALA A 64 -21.68 -6.25 -8.29
C ALA A 64 -22.54 -4.99 -8.47
N ALA A 65 -21.93 -3.79 -8.45
CA ALA A 65 -22.64 -2.52 -8.65
C ALA A 65 -22.76 -2.10 -10.13
N SER A 66 -22.05 -2.76 -11.04
CA SER A 66 -22.12 -2.53 -12.49
C SER A 66 -23.05 -3.49 -13.24
N ASN A 67 -23.72 -4.40 -12.53
CA ASN A 67 -24.79 -5.27 -13.05
C ASN A 67 -26.15 -4.81 -12.52
#